data_AF-A0A7S2G6A4-F1
#
_entry.id   AF-A0A7S2G6A4-F1
#
_cell.length_a   1.000
_cell.length_b   1.000
_cell.length_c   1.000
_cell.angle_alpha   90.00
_cell.angle_beta   90.00
_cell.angle_gamma   90.00
#
_symmetry.space_group_name_H-M   'P 1'
#
loop_
_entity.id
_entity.type
_entity.pdbx_description
1 polymer ?
#
loop_
_entity_poly.entity_id
_entity_poly.type
_entity_poly.pdbx_seq_one_letter_code
_entity_poly.pdbx_strand_id
1 'polypeptide(L)'
;MASSSAEAGGGADKGKSLAAALKGLEAAAGALRDLGFMEGFSLEPAEDALEDFAEGYPVEVLLKVRTSVTMDASQQLAGQGIVYRPDLVTLAAMATFRRCGISARIDEYFLDETYRSDPNDFRPVTLIQQWTLDPKR
;
A
#
# COMPACT_ATOMS: atom_id res chain seq x y z
N MET A 1 -21.74 38.21 -14.09
CA MET A 1 -21.25 37.25 -13.09
C MET A 1 -21.71 35.88 -13.53
N ALA A 2 -20.80 35.05 -14.05
CA ALA A 2 -21.11 33.66 -14.41
C ALA A 2 -20.72 32.78 -13.22
N SER A 3 -21.70 32.20 -12.53
CA SER A 3 -21.46 31.15 -11.53
C SER A 3 -20.88 29.93 -12.23
N SER A 4 -19.67 29.55 -11.81
CA SER A 4 -19.02 28.29 -12.17
C SER A 4 -19.71 27.15 -11.43
N SER A 5 -20.53 26.37 -12.14
CA SER A 5 -21.20 25.17 -11.64
C SER A 5 -20.37 23.89 -11.84
N ALA A 6 -19.04 24.00 -11.95
CA ALA A 6 -18.17 22.89 -12.35
C ALA A 6 -17.61 22.03 -11.20
N GLU A 7 -17.77 22.43 -9.92
CA GLU A 7 -17.00 21.82 -8.82
C GLU A 7 -17.66 20.62 -8.13
N ALA A 8 -18.97 20.40 -8.29
CA ALA A 8 -19.66 19.32 -7.57
C ALA A 8 -19.44 17.91 -8.17
N GLY A 9 -19.00 17.81 -9.44
CA GLY A 9 -18.84 16.52 -10.14
C GLY A 9 -17.50 15.83 -9.92
N GLY A 10 -16.42 16.59 -9.72
CA GLY A 10 -15.05 16.06 -9.68
C GLY A 10 -14.71 15.32 -8.38
N GLY A 11 -15.24 15.76 -7.24
CA GLY A 11 -14.90 15.17 -5.93
C GLY A 11 -15.50 13.77 -5.73
N ALA A 12 -16.78 13.60 -6.08
CA ALA A 12 -17.46 12.30 -5.98
C ALA A 12 -16.80 11.21 -6.85
N ASP A 13 -16.23 11.59 -7.99
CA ASP A 13 -15.53 10.66 -8.88
C ASP A 13 -14.12 10.31 -8.36
N LYS A 14 -13.45 11.23 -7.66
CA LYS A 14 -12.19 10.95 -6.95
C LYS A 14 -12.39 9.94 -5.82
N GLY A 15 -13.40 10.13 -4.97
CA GLY A 15 -13.73 9.18 -3.90
C GLY A 15 -14.03 7.77 -4.43
N LYS A 16 -14.80 7.66 -5.53
CA LYS A 16 -15.06 6.38 -6.20
C LYS A 16 -13.77 5.75 -6.76
N SER A 17 -12.86 6.55 -7.31
CA SER A 17 -11.59 6.06 -7.85
C SER A 17 -10.69 5.45 -6.76
N LEU A 18 -10.64 6.07 -5.59
CA LEU A 18 -9.92 5.54 -4.42
C LEU A 18 -10.58 4.27 -3.90
N ALA A 19 -11.91 4.27 -3.72
CA ALA A 19 -12.63 3.07 -3.28
C ALA A 19 -12.42 1.88 -4.22
N ALA A 20 -12.41 2.11 -5.54
CA ALA A 20 -12.12 1.09 -6.53
C ALA A 20 -10.66 0.61 -6.46
N ALA A 21 -9.70 1.51 -6.22
CA ALA A 21 -8.30 1.18 -6.05
C ALA A 21 -8.08 0.28 -4.82
N LEU A 22 -8.65 0.65 -3.67
CA LEU A 22 -8.53 -0.11 -2.42
C LEU A 22 -9.14 -1.52 -2.57
N LYS A 23 -10.33 -1.61 -3.17
CA LYS A 23 -10.96 -2.91 -3.46
C LYS A 23 -10.14 -3.76 -4.43
N GLY A 24 -9.54 -3.15 -5.45
CA GLY A 24 -8.66 -3.83 -6.40
C GLY A 24 -7.40 -4.38 -5.72
N LEU A 25 -6.80 -3.60 -4.82
CA LEU A 25 -5.65 -3.99 -4.03
C LEU A 25 -5.97 -5.15 -3.08
N GLU A 26 -7.11 -5.08 -2.38
CA GLU A 26 -7.58 -6.16 -1.50
C GLU A 26 -7.82 -7.46 -2.27
N ALA A 27 -8.45 -7.39 -3.46
CA ALA A 27 -8.64 -8.56 -4.31
C ALA A 27 -7.31 -9.14 -4.82
N ALA A 28 -6.36 -8.29 -5.23
CA ALA A 28 -5.04 -8.72 -5.69
C ALA A 28 -4.23 -9.38 -4.57
N ALA A 29 -4.23 -8.79 -3.37
CA ALA A 29 -3.57 -9.35 -2.20
C ALA A 29 -4.20 -10.68 -1.78
N GLY A 30 -5.54 -10.79 -1.82
CA GLY A 30 -6.25 -12.04 -1.61
C GLY A 30 -5.83 -13.15 -2.58
N ALA A 31 -5.74 -12.84 -3.88
CA ALA A 31 -5.27 -13.79 -4.88
C ALA A 31 -3.82 -14.22 -4.67
N LEU A 32 -2.93 -13.29 -4.29
CA LEU A 32 -1.53 -13.61 -4.00
C LEU A 32 -1.39 -14.49 -2.75
N ARG A 33 -2.19 -14.24 -1.71
CA ARG A 33 -2.28 -15.13 -0.53
C ARG A 33 -2.73 -16.53 -0.92
N ASP A 34 -3.79 -16.64 -1.71
CA ASP A 34 -4.34 -17.95 -2.12
C ASP A 34 -3.37 -18.75 -3.01
N LEU A 35 -2.48 -18.07 -3.72
CA LEU A 35 -1.37 -18.66 -4.48
C LEU A 35 -0.14 -19.00 -3.63
N GLY A 36 -0.14 -18.67 -2.33
CA GLY A 36 0.95 -18.95 -1.40
C GLY A 36 2.11 -17.94 -1.44
N PHE A 37 1.90 -16.75 -2.04
CA PHE A 37 2.91 -15.70 -2.07
C PHE A 37 3.01 -14.88 -0.77
N MET A 38 2.03 -14.98 0.11
CA MET A 38 2.03 -14.37 1.44
C MET A 38 1.14 -15.18 2.39
N GLU A 39 1.37 -15.05 3.70
CA GLU A 39 0.49 -15.66 4.71
C GLU A 39 -0.76 -14.83 4.98
N GLY A 40 -0.64 -13.49 4.91
CA GLY A 40 -1.76 -12.60 5.15
C GLY A 40 -1.47 -11.15 4.83
N PHE A 41 -2.52 -10.34 4.81
CA PHE A 41 -2.42 -8.90 4.63
C PHE A 41 -3.55 -8.17 5.39
N SER A 42 -3.34 -6.89 5.70
CA SER A 42 -4.40 -5.96 6.12
C SER A 42 -4.24 -4.63 5.39
N LEU A 43 -5.36 -4.05 4.97
CA LEU A 43 -5.43 -2.73 4.34
C LEU A 43 -6.24 -1.80 5.23
N GLU A 44 -5.60 -0.76 5.72
CA GLU A 44 -6.10 0.14 6.76
C GLU A 44 -6.02 1.59 6.25
N PRO A 45 -7.03 2.07 5.52
CA PRO A 45 -7.15 3.49 5.21
C PRO A 45 -7.39 4.29 6.50
N ALA A 46 -6.95 5.55 6.52
CA ALA A 46 -7.28 6.49 7.60
C ALA A 46 -8.81 6.64 7.75
N GLU A 47 -9.25 7.04 8.95
CA GLU A 47 -10.64 7.45 9.17
C GLU A 47 -11.00 8.57 8.17
N ASP A 48 -12.20 8.49 7.59
CA ASP A 48 -12.70 9.44 6.59
C ASP A 48 -11.88 9.57 5.28
N ALA A 49 -10.93 8.66 5.01
CA ALA A 49 -10.05 8.75 3.84
C ALA A 49 -10.79 8.85 2.48
N LEU A 50 -12.00 8.29 2.35
CA LEU A 50 -12.77 8.42 1.11
C LEU A 50 -13.35 9.83 0.93
N GLU A 51 -13.78 10.45 2.03
CA GLU A 51 -14.36 11.80 2.04
C GLU A 51 -13.24 12.83 1.83
N ASP A 52 -12.15 12.73 2.60
CA ASP A 52 -10.99 13.60 2.47
C ASP A 52 -10.39 13.57 1.05
N PHE A 53 -10.27 12.38 0.47
CA PHE A 53 -9.76 12.23 -0.89
C PHE A 53 -10.72 12.79 -1.95
N ALA A 54 -12.03 12.68 -1.72
CA ALA A 54 -13.05 13.29 -2.57
C ALA A 54 -12.99 14.83 -2.50
N GLU A 55 -12.68 15.40 -1.34
CA GLU A 55 -12.46 16.83 -1.14
C GLU A 55 -11.12 17.32 -1.69
N GLY A 56 -10.24 16.41 -2.09
CA GLY A 56 -8.96 16.72 -2.71
C GLY A 56 -7.79 16.80 -1.72
N TYR A 57 -7.96 16.28 -0.50
CA TYR A 57 -6.88 16.15 0.45
C TYR A 57 -6.08 14.86 0.23
N PRO A 58 -4.76 14.88 0.45
CA PRO A 58 -3.97 13.66 0.53
C PRO A 58 -4.42 12.81 1.71
N VAL A 59 -4.44 11.48 1.52
CA VAL A 59 -4.83 10.53 2.56
C VAL A 59 -3.77 9.46 2.76
N GLU A 60 -3.75 8.89 3.95
CA GLU A 60 -2.84 7.80 4.29
C GLU A 60 -3.57 6.45 4.28
N VAL A 61 -2.87 5.44 3.77
CA VAL A 61 -3.33 4.06 3.77
C VAL A 61 -2.18 3.17 4.22
N LEU A 62 -2.40 2.38 5.26
CA LEU A 62 -1.45 1.37 5.70
C LEU A 62 -1.78 0.03 5.05
N LEU A 63 -0.79 -0.58 4.39
CA LEU A 63 -0.84 -1.96 3.95
C LEU A 63 0.17 -2.77 4.76
N LYS A 64 -0.30 -3.76 5.50
CA LYS A 64 0.56 -4.72 6.21
C LYS A 64 0.54 -6.02 5.46
N VAL A 65 1.71 -6.60 5.20
CA VAL A 65 1.86 -7.89 4.54
C VAL A 65 2.69 -8.80 5.44
N ARG A 66 2.14 -9.96 5.78
CA ARG A 66 2.78 -10.95 6.63
C ARG A 66 3.38 -12.07 5.79
N THR A 67 4.65 -12.35 6.03
CA THR A 67 5.43 -13.44 5.43
C THR A 67 5.34 -13.41 3.89
N SER A 68 5.60 -12.26 3.28
CA SER A 68 5.66 -12.16 1.81
C SER A 68 6.86 -12.93 1.28
N VAL A 69 6.72 -13.65 0.15
CA VAL A 69 7.86 -14.29 -0.53
C VAL A 69 8.91 -13.29 -1.04
N THR A 70 8.58 -12.01 -1.01
CA THR A 70 9.40 -10.86 -1.43
C THR A 70 10.10 -10.19 -0.25
N MET A 71 9.67 -10.49 0.98
CA MET A 71 10.35 -10.07 2.19
C MET A 71 11.60 -10.91 2.37
N ASP A 72 12.74 -10.38 1.93
CA ASP A 72 14.04 -10.89 2.37
C ASP A 72 14.96 -9.76 2.84
N ALA A 73 14.41 -8.92 3.73
CA ALA A 73 15.21 -7.97 4.47
C ALA A 73 16.29 -8.68 5.34
N SER A 74 16.06 -9.94 5.74
CA SER A 74 17.10 -10.79 6.34
C SER A 74 18.29 -11.05 5.40
N GLN A 75 18.07 -11.33 4.11
CA GLN A 75 19.16 -11.52 3.13
C GLN A 75 19.85 -10.21 2.76
N GLN A 76 19.13 -9.08 2.73
CA GLN A 76 19.73 -7.77 2.49
C GLN A 76 20.63 -7.33 3.66
N LEU A 77 20.22 -7.58 4.91
CA LEU A 77 21.00 -7.26 6.11
C LEU A 77 22.18 -8.23 6.33
N ALA A 78 22.04 -9.50 5.96
CA ALA A 78 23.09 -10.51 6.12
C ALA A 78 24.19 -10.46 5.03
N GLY A 79 24.14 -9.50 4.09
CA GLY A 79 25.17 -9.33 3.06
C GLY A 79 25.30 -10.50 2.08
N GLN A 80 24.30 -11.39 1.99
CA GLN A 80 24.38 -12.63 1.21
C GLN A 80 24.10 -12.46 -0.30
N GLY A 81 24.16 -11.22 -0.81
CA GLY A 81 23.95 -10.92 -2.21
C GLY A 81 22.48 -10.70 -2.56
N ILE A 82 22.28 -9.79 -3.52
CA ILE A 82 20.96 -9.32 -3.96
C ILE A 82 20.31 -10.43 -4.79
N VAL A 83 19.56 -11.33 -4.15
CA VAL A 83 18.49 -12.02 -4.87
C VAL A 83 17.35 -11.02 -4.97
N TYR A 84 17.35 -10.20 -6.03
CA TYR A 84 16.25 -9.29 -6.31
C TYR A 84 14.98 -10.12 -6.48
N ARG A 85 14.14 -10.13 -5.45
CA ARG A 85 12.77 -10.63 -5.54
C ARG A 85 11.86 -9.42 -5.68
N PRO A 86 11.25 -9.19 -6.86
CA PRO A 86 10.38 -8.05 -7.05
C PRO A 86 9.23 -8.12 -6.04
N ASP A 87 8.99 -7.02 -5.31
CA ASP A 87 7.86 -6.93 -4.41
C ASP A 87 6.55 -6.84 -5.21
N LEU A 88 5.97 -8.00 -5.51
CA LEU A 88 4.79 -8.12 -6.37
C LEU A 88 3.57 -7.39 -5.79
N VAL A 89 3.47 -7.32 -4.46
CA VAL A 89 2.37 -6.63 -3.77
C VAL A 89 2.49 -5.13 -3.97
N THR A 90 3.68 -4.59 -3.72
CA THR A 90 4.00 -3.17 -3.92
C THR A 90 3.80 -2.77 -5.38
N LEU A 91 4.30 -3.59 -6.31
CA LEU A 91 4.15 -3.33 -7.74
C LEU A 91 2.68 -3.33 -8.17
N ALA A 92 1.88 -4.27 -7.66
CA ALA A 92 0.44 -4.32 -7.90
C ALA A 92 -0.29 -3.10 -7.33
N ALA A 93 0.06 -2.68 -6.10
CA ALA A 93 -0.49 -1.48 -5.48
C ALA A 93 -0.15 -0.22 -6.29
N MET A 94 1.12 -0.02 -6.65
CA MET A 94 1.56 1.10 -7.49
C MET A 94 0.84 1.13 -8.84
N ALA A 95 0.71 -0.03 -9.50
CA ALA A 95 0.02 -0.13 -10.78
C ALA A 95 -1.47 0.22 -10.66
N THR A 96 -2.11 -0.22 -9.58
CA THR A 96 -3.52 0.06 -9.29
C THR A 96 -3.75 1.55 -9.05
N PHE A 97 -2.96 2.18 -8.18
CA PHE A 97 -3.07 3.63 -7.93
C PHE A 97 -2.83 4.46 -9.19
N ARG A 98 -1.80 4.13 -9.98
CA ARG A 98 -1.53 4.80 -11.26
C ARG A 98 -2.68 4.67 -12.25
N ARG A 99 -3.27 3.48 -12.37
CA ARG A 99 -4.43 3.26 -13.25
C ARG A 99 -5.65 4.07 -12.82
N CYS A 100 -5.81 4.32 -11.53
CA CYS A 100 -6.85 5.20 -10.99
C CYS A 100 -6.50 6.70 -11.03
N GLY A 101 -5.35 7.08 -11.61
CA GLY A 101 -4.90 8.48 -11.65
C GLY A 101 -4.40 9.02 -10.31
N ILE A 102 -4.20 8.14 -9.32
CA ILE A 102 -3.78 8.50 -7.96
C ILE A 102 -2.26 8.59 -7.92
N SER A 103 -1.74 9.69 -7.38
CA SER A 103 -0.31 9.79 -7.09
C SER A 103 -0.02 9.16 -5.75
N ALA A 104 0.91 8.22 -5.70
CA ALA A 104 1.23 7.49 -4.49
C ALA A 104 2.71 7.66 -4.13
N ARG A 105 2.98 7.90 -2.85
CA ARG A 105 4.30 7.74 -2.23
C ARG A 105 4.20 6.63 -1.19
N ILE A 106 5.31 5.95 -0.94
CA ILE A 106 5.37 4.82 -0.02
C ILE A 106 6.61 4.95 0.86
N ASP A 107 6.41 4.76 2.15
CA ASP A 107 7.47 4.45 3.12
C ASP A 107 7.31 2.99 3.59
N GLU A 108 8.42 2.28 3.70
CA GLU A 108 8.44 0.85 4.02
C GLU A 108 9.14 0.60 5.36
N TYR A 109 8.51 -0.22 6.20
CA TYR A 109 9.03 -0.62 7.51
C TYR A 109 8.99 -2.14 7.64
N PHE A 110 10.10 -2.71 8.10
CA PHE A 110 10.23 -4.14 8.34
C PHE A 110 10.11 -4.42 9.84
N LEU A 111 9.16 -5.27 10.22
CA LEU A 111 8.87 -5.62 11.61
C LEU A 111 9.20 -7.09 11.87
N ASP A 112 10.05 -7.32 12.87
CA ASP A 112 10.15 -8.61 13.56
C ASP A 112 9.15 -8.59 14.72
N GLU A 113 8.15 -9.46 14.65
CA GLU A 113 7.12 -9.58 15.69
C GLU A 113 7.62 -10.34 16.92
N THR A 114 8.79 -10.99 16.82
CA THR A 114 9.42 -11.72 17.93
C THR A 114 10.55 -10.89 18.52
N TYR A 115 10.47 -10.61 19.81
CA TYR A 115 11.61 -10.01 20.50
C TYR A 115 12.80 -10.98 20.53
N ARG A 116 13.97 -10.50 20.13
CA ARG A 116 15.23 -11.25 20.12
C ARG A 116 16.29 -10.43 20.85
N SER A 117 17.07 -11.10 21.69
CA SER A 117 18.12 -10.45 22.48
C SER A 117 19.34 -10.06 21.66
N ASP A 118 19.65 -10.81 20.58
CA ASP A 118 20.72 -10.49 19.65
C ASP A 118 20.15 -9.71 18.45
N PRO A 119 20.58 -8.46 18.21
CA PRO A 119 20.17 -7.70 17.03
C PRO A 119 20.51 -8.38 15.69
N ASN A 120 21.54 -9.23 15.65
CA ASN A 120 21.91 -9.97 14.43
C ASN A 120 20.91 -11.08 14.07
N ASP A 121 20.04 -11.45 15.01
CA ASP A 121 18.99 -12.44 14.78
C ASP A 121 17.70 -11.84 14.22
N PHE A 122 17.69 -10.54 13.88
CA PHE A 122 16.52 -9.86 13.31
C PHE A 122 15.97 -10.59 12.09
N ARG A 123 14.70 -11.03 12.18
CA ARG A 123 14.01 -11.74 11.10
C ARG A 123 12.66 -11.08 10.87
N PRO A 124 12.58 -10.13 9.94
CA PRO A 124 11.33 -9.45 9.67
C PRO A 124 10.33 -10.44 9.08
N VAL A 125 9.14 -10.48 9.67
CA VAL A 125 8.03 -11.32 9.22
C VAL A 125 6.86 -10.49 8.72
N THR A 126 6.82 -9.19 9.04
CA THR A 126 5.80 -8.28 8.55
C THR A 126 6.44 -7.07 7.85
N LEU A 127 5.95 -6.76 6.65
CA LEU A 127 6.24 -5.53 5.91
C LEU A 127 5.06 -4.58 6.13
N ILE A 128 5.33 -3.38 6.62
CA ILE A 128 4.37 -2.31 6.78
C ILE A 128 4.68 -1.26 5.71
N GLN A 129 3.69 -0.94 4.91
CA GLN A 129 3.77 0.06 3.87
C GLN A 129 2.83 1.21 4.20
N GLN A 130 3.38 2.38 4.43
CA GLN A 130 2.61 3.61 4.62
C GLN A 130 2.50 4.33 3.29
N TRP A 131 1.31 4.33 2.72
CA TRP A 131 1.03 4.96 1.45
C TRP A 131 0.43 6.35 1.66
N THR A 132 1.09 7.38 1.14
CA THR A 132 0.46 8.71 0.98
C THR A 132 -0.13 8.80 -0.42
N LEU A 133 -1.45 8.90 -0.50
CA LEU A 133 -2.21 8.98 -1.75
C LEU A 133 -2.68 10.41 -1.96
N ASP A 134 -2.29 11.01 -3.08
CA ASP A 134 -2.67 12.37 -3.45
C ASP A 134 -3.70 12.33 -4.61
N PRO A 135 -4.86 12.97 -4.43
CA PRO A 135 -5.87 13.14 -5.46
C PRO A 135 -5.40 14.18 -6.47
N LYS A 136 -4.44 13.80 -7.32
CA LYS A 136 -3.92 14.66 -8.39
C LYS A 136 -5.09 15.35 -9.13
N ARG A 137 -4.87 16.64 -9.38
CA ARG A 137 -5.82 17.55 -10.03
C ARG A 137 -6.21 17.09 -11.43
#